data_AF-A0A842KU36-F1
#
_entry.id   AF-A0A842KU36-F1
#
_cell.length_a   1.000
_cell.length_b   1.000
_cell.length_c   1.000
_cell.angle_alpha   90.00
_cell.angle_beta   90.00
_cell.angle_gamma   90.00
#
_symmetry.space_group_name_H-M   'P 1'
#
loop_
_entity.id
_entity.type
_entity.pdbx_description
1 polymer ?
#
loop_
_entity_poly.entity_id
_entity_poly.type
_entity_poly.pdbx_seq_one_letter_code
_entity_poly.pdbx_strand_id
1 'polypeptide(L)'
;MDKKYWALIIVLVLVVGGYASYYAYAMTTLVPKDLKTFKDDLKAMEEPFITPSEIKEMEEIRSMLEGVDLKVIPAEERKKIADEIRSEIPLKELQEFKYNCSSNREDVAFRYDVLLMGDVAKDIREVYSKDVEEKAEKLITLMNKMADDFEKGDTEALKADIDEFIKLGKELENWRVKIGKPGLQRIVEKLGG
;
A
#
# COMPACT_ATOMS: atom_id res chain seq x y z
N MET A 1 33.32 -8.23 46.21
CA MET A 1 32.48 -8.09 44.99
C MET A 1 33.41 -7.87 43.83
N ASP A 2 33.43 -8.79 42.86
CA ASP A 2 34.48 -8.86 41.83
C ASP A 2 34.34 -7.75 40.78
N LYS A 3 35.45 -7.24 40.21
CA LYS A 3 35.42 -6.17 39.18
C LYS A 3 34.54 -6.51 37.97
N LYS A 4 34.43 -7.81 37.66
CA LYS A 4 33.55 -8.35 36.61
C LYS A 4 32.06 -8.14 36.92
N TYR A 5 31.66 -8.22 38.20
CA TYR A 5 30.28 -7.95 38.61
C TYR A 5 29.93 -6.46 38.51
N TRP A 6 30.86 -5.56 38.86
CA TRP A 6 30.65 -4.12 38.68
C TRP A 6 30.51 -3.72 37.21
N ALA A 7 31.32 -4.30 36.32
CA ALA A 7 31.18 -4.10 34.88
C ALA A 7 29.81 -4.60 34.37
N LEU A 8 29.36 -5.77 34.83
CA LEU A 8 28.03 -6.31 34.50
C LEU A 8 26.89 -5.40 34.97
N ILE A 9 26.97 -4.88 36.19
CA ILE A 9 25.97 -3.93 36.73
C ILE A 9 25.92 -2.65 35.90
N ILE A 10 27.08 -2.09 35.53
CA ILE A 10 27.15 -0.87 34.71
C ILE A 10 26.51 -1.10 33.34
N VAL A 11 26.83 -2.21 32.67
CA VAL A 11 26.22 -2.56 31.37
C VAL A 11 24.71 -2.71 31.52
N LEU A 12 24.25 -3.37 32.59
CA LEU A 12 22.82 -3.60 32.81
C LEU A 12 22.06 -2.29 33.06
N VAL A 13 22.64 -1.37 33.84
CA VAL A 13 22.08 -0.03 34.05
C VAL A 13 22.01 0.77 32.75
N LEU A 14 23.06 0.71 31.91
CA LEU A 14 23.07 1.40 30.62
C LEU A 14 22.01 0.85 29.66
N VAL A 15 21.85 -0.48 29.61
CA VAL A 15 20.85 -1.13 28.75
C VAL A 15 19.44 -0.80 29.24
N VAL A 16 19.16 -0.95 30.54
CA VAL A 16 17.84 -0.67 31.12
C VAL A 16 17.51 0.83 31.05
N GLY A 17 18.45 1.71 31.37
CA GLY A 17 18.26 3.15 31.31
C GLY A 17 18.08 3.67 29.89
N GLY A 18 18.85 3.14 28.94
CA GLY A 18 18.68 3.42 27.51
C GLY A 18 17.32 2.97 27.00
N TYR A 19 16.92 1.74 27.31
CA TYR A 19 15.59 1.21 26.96
C TYR A 19 14.46 2.04 27.57
N ALA A 20 14.54 2.39 28.86
CA ALA A 20 13.51 3.19 29.51
C ALA A 20 13.39 4.59 28.89
N SER A 21 14.50 5.22 28.52
CA SER A 21 14.52 6.52 27.84
C SER A 21 13.90 6.44 26.44
N TYR A 22 14.24 5.40 25.67
CA TYR A 22 13.63 5.13 24.37
C TYR A 22 12.13 4.86 24.50
N TYR A 23 11.73 4.01 25.43
CA TYR A 23 10.32 3.68 25.67
C TYR A 23 9.51 4.94 26.01
N ALA A 24 10.03 5.81 26.88
CA ALA A 24 9.39 7.08 27.21
C ALA A 24 9.27 8.01 25.98
N TYR A 25 10.33 8.15 25.19
CA TYR A 25 10.30 8.93 23.95
C TYR A 25 9.28 8.38 22.95
N ALA A 26 9.28 7.06 22.76
CA ALA A 26 8.40 6.39 21.83
C ALA A 26 6.93 6.57 22.22
N MET A 27 6.59 6.34 23.48
CA MET A 27 5.22 6.48 23.97
C MET A 27 4.71 7.92 23.96
N THR A 28 5.58 8.92 24.09
CA THR A 28 5.18 10.34 24.15
C THR A 28 5.21 11.05 22.80
N THR A 29 6.02 10.58 21.85
CA THR A 29 6.26 11.27 20.59
C THR A 29 5.93 10.40 19.38
N LEU A 30 6.43 9.17 19.35
CA LEU A 30 6.35 8.30 18.18
C LEU A 30 4.96 7.66 18.05
N VAL A 31 4.48 7.01 19.12
CA VAL A 31 3.17 6.35 19.14
C VAL A 31 2.02 7.31 18.85
N PRO A 32 1.95 8.53 19.41
CA PRO A 32 0.91 9.49 19.05
C PRO A 32 0.97 9.93 17.58
N LYS A 33 2.18 10.04 17.01
CA LYS A 33 2.35 10.36 15.59
C LYS A 33 1.86 9.21 14.70
N ASP A 34 2.25 7.98 15.03
CA ASP A 34 1.83 6.78 14.30
C ASP A 34 0.31 6.60 14.40
N LEU A 35 -0.28 6.80 15.59
CA LEU A 35 -1.74 6.77 15.80
C LEU A 35 -2.46 7.77 14.90
N LYS A 36 -1.94 9.00 14.77
CA LYS A 36 -2.51 9.98 13.85
C LYS A 36 -2.48 9.47 12.41
N THR A 37 -1.35 8.94 11.96
CA THR A 37 -1.21 8.36 10.62
C THR A 37 -2.19 7.20 10.42
N PHE A 38 -2.32 6.27 11.38
CA PHE A 38 -3.27 5.16 11.25
C PHE A 38 -4.73 5.61 11.22
N LYS A 39 -5.09 6.69 11.93
CA LYS A 39 -6.43 7.29 11.84
C LYS A 39 -6.68 7.91 10.47
N ASP A 40 -5.69 8.61 9.92
CA ASP A 40 -5.77 9.20 8.58
C ASP A 40 -5.88 8.11 7.51
N ASP A 41 -5.09 7.04 7.59
CA ASP A 41 -5.14 5.88 6.69
C ASP A 41 -6.47 5.13 6.82
N LEU A 42 -6.99 4.95 8.04
CA LEU A 42 -8.29 4.31 8.27
C LEU A 42 -9.43 5.09 7.60
N LYS A 43 -9.36 6.43 7.66
CA LYS A 43 -10.31 7.30 6.97
C LYS A 43 -10.16 7.20 5.46
N ALA A 44 -8.93 7.17 4.94
CA ALA A 44 -8.67 6.96 3.51
C ALA A 44 -9.21 5.60 3.02
N MET A 45 -9.24 4.58 3.88
CA MET A 45 -9.84 3.28 3.59
C MET A 45 -11.38 3.27 3.65
N GLU A 46 -12.07 4.38 3.90
CA GLU A 46 -13.53 4.44 3.78
C GLU A 46 -13.97 4.28 2.32
N GLU A 47 -13.20 4.85 1.40
CA GLU A 47 -13.42 4.78 -0.04
C GLU A 47 -12.50 3.73 -0.68
N PRO A 48 -12.96 3.05 -1.74
CA PRO A 48 -12.14 2.10 -2.46
C PRO A 48 -11.08 2.83 -3.31
N PHE A 49 -9.89 2.23 -3.44
CA PHE A 49 -8.84 2.74 -4.33
C PHE A 49 -9.26 2.72 -5.81
N ILE A 50 -10.09 1.73 -6.17
CA ILE A 50 -10.73 1.62 -7.48
C ILE A 50 -12.20 1.34 -7.19
N THR A 51 -13.06 2.27 -7.59
CA THR A 51 -14.49 2.21 -7.37
C THR A 51 -15.13 1.08 -8.18
N PRO A 52 -16.27 0.54 -7.72
CA PRO A 52 -17.05 -0.41 -8.52
C PRO A 52 -17.47 0.15 -9.89
N SER A 53 -17.67 1.47 -10.00
CA SER A 53 -17.93 2.15 -11.28
C SER A 53 -16.74 2.07 -12.22
N GLU A 54 -15.52 2.37 -11.77
CA GLU A 54 -14.32 2.28 -12.60
C GLU A 54 -14.04 0.84 -13.04
N ILE A 55 -14.27 -0.14 -12.16
CA ILE A 55 -14.18 -1.57 -12.53
C ILE A 55 -15.18 -1.91 -13.63
N LYS A 56 -16.43 -1.43 -13.51
CA LYS A 56 -17.49 -1.66 -14.49
C LYS A 56 -17.18 -0.97 -15.83
N GLU A 57 -16.65 0.24 -15.80
CA GLU A 57 -16.19 0.95 -17.00
C GLU A 57 -15.08 0.17 -17.71
N MET A 58 -14.12 -0.39 -16.96
CA MET A 58 -13.09 -1.25 -17.53
C MET A 58 -13.66 -2.56 -18.11
N GLU A 59 -14.65 -3.18 -17.46
CA GLU A 59 -15.36 -4.35 -17.99
C GLU A 59 -16.10 -4.02 -19.30
N GLU A 60 -16.71 -2.83 -19.39
CA GLU A 60 -17.36 -2.33 -20.60
C GLU A 60 -16.36 -2.05 -21.72
N ILE A 61 -15.24 -1.37 -21.44
CA ILE A 61 -14.15 -1.14 -22.40
C ILE A 61 -13.63 -2.47 -22.93
N ARG A 62 -13.35 -3.43 -22.04
CA ARG A 62 -12.91 -4.78 -22.40
C ARG A 62 -13.91 -5.47 -23.34
N SER A 63 -15.20 -5.35 -23.07
CA SER A 63 -16.25 -5.90 -23.93
C SER A 63 -16.31 -5.19 -25.29
N MET A 64 -16.12 -3.88 -25.33
CA MET A 64 -16.11 -3.12 -26.59
C MET A 64 -14.92 -3.47 -27.48
N LEU A 65 -13.82 -3.95 -26.91
CA LEU A 65 -12.66 -4.43 -27.68
C LEU A 65 -12.89 -5.81 -28.32
N GLU A 66 -13.98 -6.52 -28.00
CA GLU A 66 -14.31 -7.79 -28.66
C GLU A 66 -14.64 -7.55 -30.15
N GLY A 67 -13.83 -8.12 -31.04
CA GLY A 67 -13.99 -7.94 -32.49
C GLY A 67 -13.50 -6.60 -33.05
N VAL A 68 -12.87 -5.76 -32.24
CA VAL A 68 -12.23 -4.51 -32.67
C VAL A 68 -10.74 -4.74 -32.89
N ASP A 69 -10.19 -4.19 -33.97
CA ASP A 69 -8.75 -4.04 -34.18
C ASP A 69 -8.39 -2.56 -33.99
N LEU A 70 -7.61 -2.23 -32.96
CA LEU A 70 -7.16 -0.86 -32.71
C LEU A 70 -6.36 -0.26 -33.87
N LYS A 71 -5.87 -1.06 -34.83
CA LYS A 71 -5.25 -0.55 -36.07
C LYS A 71 -6.19 0.15 -37.02
N VAL A 72 -7.51 0.11 -36.80
CA VAL A 72 -8.46 0.97 -37.51
C VAL A 72 -8.35 2.44 -37.10
N ILE A 73 -7.84 2.71 -35.89
CA ILE A 73 -7.58 4.06 -35.40
C ILE A 73 -6.21 4.52 -35.95
N PRO A 74 -6.12 5.71 -36.57
CA PRO A 74 -4.85 6.27 -37.04
C PRO A 74 -3.81 6.36 -35.92
N ALA A 75 -2.54 6.07 -36.23
CA ALA A 75 -1.47 6.04 -35.23
C ALA A 75 -1.32 7.34 -34.42
N GLU A 76 -1.47 8.50 -35.06
CA GLU A 76 -1.44 9.81 -34.39
C GLU A 76 -2.58 9.98 -33.37
N GLU A 77 -3.78 9.49 -33.70
CA GLU A 77 -4.93 9.55 -32.81
C GLU A 77 -4.76 8.58 -31.64
N ARG A 78 -4.19 7.39 -31.90
CA ARG A 78 -3.86 6.44 -30.82
C ARG A 78 -2.85 6.99 -29.85
N LYS A 79 -1.82 7.65 -30.37
CA LYS A 79 -0.78 8.29 -29.55
C LYS A 79 -1.38 9.39 -28.67
N LYS A 80 -2.25 10.24 -29.22
CA LYS A 80 -2.94 11.28 -28.44
C LYS A 80 -3.73 10.71 -27.27
N ILE A 81 -4.52 9.66 -27.52
CA ILE A 81 -5.31 8.99 -26.47
C ILE A 81 -4.39 8.30 -25.45
N ALA A 82 -3.32 7.64 -25.91
CA ALA A 82 -2.35 7.01 -25.00
C ALA A 82 -1.68 8.04 -24.08
N ASP A 83 -1.36 9.23 -24.59
CA ASP A 83 -0.80 10.33 -23.79
C ASP A 83 -1.82 10.88 -22.78
N GLU A 84 -3.10 10.95 -23.14
CA GLU A 84 -4.20 11.28 -22.21
C GLU A 84 -4.28 10.23 -21.09
N ILE A 85 -4.31 8.94 -21.43
CA ILE A 85 -4.31 7.83 -20.46
C ILE A 85 -3.14 7.99 -19.49
N ARG A 86 -1.91 8.19 -19.98
CA ARG A 86 -0.71 8.38 -19.15
C ARG A 86 -0.81 9.56 -18.19
N SER A 87 -1.49 10.63 -18.60
CA SER A 87 -1.66 11.85 -17.81
C SER A 87 -2.70 11.73 -16.70
N GLU A 88 -3.67 10.83 -16.87
CA GLU A 88 -4.75 10.57 -15.90
C GLU A 88 -4.38 9.52 -14.84
N ILE A 89 -3.26 8.82 -15.01
CA ILE A 89 -2.81 7.81 -14.06
C ILE A 89 -2.41 8.49 -12.73
N PRO A 90 -3.03 8.15 -11.58
CA PRO A 90 -2.64 8.65 -10.26
C PRO A 90 -1.36 7.95 -9.75
N LEU A 91 -0.27 8.08 -10.53
CA LEU A 91 1.01 7.41 -10.27
C LEU A 91 1.60 7.82 -8.93
N LYS A 92 1.42 9.08 -8.53
CA LYS A 92 2.02 9.63 -7.31
C LYS A 92 1.36 9.03 -6.07
N GLU A 93 0.03 8.95 -6.06
CA GLU A 93 -0.77 8.40 -4.97
C GLU A 93 -0.48 6.91 -4.77
N LEU A 94 -0.36 6.15 -5.87
CA LEU A 94 -0.04 4.72 -5.80
C LEU A 94 1.42 4.47 -5.38
N GLN A 95 2.37 5.32 -5.80
CA GLN A 95 3.75 5.25 -5.35
C GLN A 95 3.88 5.61 -3.85
N GLU A 96 3.13 6.61 -3.38
CA GLU A 96 3.06 6.97 -1.96
C GLU A 96 2.46 5.83 -1.15
N PHE A 97 1.37 5.20 -1.62
CA PHE A 97 0.78 4.03 -0.98
C PHE A 97 1.78 2.87 -0.86
N LYS A 98 2.48 2.53 -1.96
CA LYS A 98 3.53 1.50 -1.96
C LYS A 98 4.63 1.81 -0.96
N TYR A 99 5.11 3.05 -0.94
CA TYR A 99 6.14 3.49 0.01
C TYR A 99 5.65 3.34 1.45
N ASN A 100 4.41 3.75 1.73
CA ASN A 100 3.80 3.61 3.06
C ASN A 100 3.66 2.13 3.46
N CYS A 101 3.33 1.23 2.53
CA CYS A 101 3.31 -0.20 2.82
C CYS A 101 4.68 -0.70 3.30
N SER A 102 5.75 -0.35 2.60
CA SER A 102 7.10 -0.78 2.96
C SER A 102 7.55 -0.18 4.31
N SER A 103 7.45 1.15 4.46
CA SER A 103 7.91 1.84 5.67
C SER A 103 7.09 1.45 6.91
N ASN A 104 5.77 1.32 6.80
CA ASN A 104 4.95 0.91 7.95
C ASN A 104 5.25 -0.55 8.34
N ARG A 105 5.40 -1.46 7.37
CA ARG A 105 5.71 -2.87 7.63
C ARG A 105 7.06 -3.07 8.30
N GLU A 106 8.07 -2.32 7.88
CA GLU A 106 9.46 -2.53 8.32
C GLU A 106 9.78 -1.65 9.53
N ASP A 107 9.64 -0.33 9.40
CA ASP A 107 10.10 0.61 10.42
C ASP A 107 9.10 0.73 11.57
N VAL A 108 7.82 0.93 11.24
CA VAL A 108 6.79 1.19 12.26
C VAL A 108 6.47 -0.10 13.00
N ALA A 109 6.26 -1.24 12.32
CA ALA A 109 6.04 -2.50 13.00
C ALA A 109 7.24 -2.91 13.88
N PHE A 110 8.47 -2.70 13.43
CA PHE A 110 9.66 -2.99 14.24
C PHE A 110 9.70 -2.14 15.52
N ARG A 111 9.32 -0.86 15.45
CA ARG A 111 9.17 -0.01 16.64
C ARG A 111 8.23 -0.64 17.67
N TYR A 112 7.09 -1.17 17.24
CA TYR A 112 6.14 -1.83 18.15
C TYR A 112 6.67 -3.16 18.71
N ASP A 113 7.50 -3.91 17.98
CA ASP A 113 8.23 -5.05 18.56
C ASP A 113 9.18 -4.60 19.68
N VAL A 114 9.92 -3.50 19.47
CA VAL A 114 10.83 -2.94 20.48
C VAL A 114 10.07 -2.45 21.71
N LEU A 115 8.86 -1.94 21.54
CA LEU A 115 7.97 -1.54 22.64
C LEU A 115 7.27 -2.70 23.35
N LEU A 116 7.57 -3.95 22.96
CA LEU A 116 6.91 -5.16 23.47
C LEU A 116 5.41 -5.19 23.16
N MET A 117 4.97 -4.50 22.10
CA MET A 117 3.62 -4.47 21.57
C MET A 117 3.53 -5.33 20.29
N GLY A 118 3.97 -6.59 20.40
CA GLY A 118 4.12 -7.49 19.25
C GLY A 118 2.81 -7.81 18.53
N ASP A 119 1.68 -7.67 19.20
CA ASP A 119 0.36 -7.83 18.59
C ASP A 119 0.01 -6.64 17.68
N VAL A 120 0.35 -5.40 18.07
CA VAL A 120 0.24 -4.21 17.20
C VAL A 120 1.19 -4.33 16.02
N ALA A 121 2.44 -4.75 16.26
CA ALA A 121 3.41 -4.97 15.19
C ALA A 121 2.92 -6.01 14.17
N LYS A 122 2.28 -7.08 14.64
CA LYS A 122 1.66 -8.10 13.78
C LYS A 122 0.52 -7.52 12.94
N ASP A 123 -0.40 -6.77 13.56
CA ASP A 123 -1.52 -6.15 12.84
C ASP A 123 -1.00 -5.18 11.76
N ILE A 124 0.04 -4.38 12.05
CA ILE A 124 0.66 -3.47 11.07
C ILE A 124 1.21 -4.26 9.88
N ARG A 125 1.93 -5.36 10.11
CA ARG A 125 2.48 -6.19 9.02
C ARG A 125 1.41 -6.88 8.18
N GLU A 126 0.26 -7.18 8.78
CA GLU A 126 -0.87 -7.77 8.08
C GLU A 126 -1.56 -6.75 7.16
N VAL A 127 -1.81 -5.53 7.68
CA VAL A 127 -2.36 -4.43 6.89
C VAL A 127 -1.40 -4.08 5.75
N TYR A 128 -0.16 -3.74 6.06
CA TYR A 128 0.84 -3.29 5.09
C TYR A 128 1.67 -4.46 4.54
N SER A 129 1.01 -5.55 4.18
CA SER A 129 1.69 -6.77 3.74
C SER A 129 2.45 -6.59 2.42
N LYS A 130 3.47 -7.43 2.21
CA LYS A 130 4.22 -7.48 0.95
C LYS A 130 3.36 -7.83 -0.25
N ASP A 131 2.32 -8.62 -0.04
CA ASP A 131 1.37 -8.97 -1.11
C ASP A 131 0.60 -7.73 -1.62
N VAL A 132 0.20 -6.83 -0.72
CA VAL A 132 -0.49 -5.58 -1.10
C VAL A 132 0.45 -4.60 -1.78
N GLU A 133 1.68 -4.50 -1.29
CA GLU A 133 2.74 -3.72 -1.94
C GLU A 133 2.99 -4.19 -3.39
N GLU A 134 3.10 -5.51 -3.59
CA GLU A 134 3.30 -6.11 -4.91
C GLU A 134 2.09 -5.91 -5.83
N LYS A 135 0.86 -5.94 -5.30
CA LYS A 135 -0.36 -5.63 -6.06
C LYS A 135 -0.41 -4.16 -6.51
N ALA A 136 -0.02 -3.22 -5.64
CA ALA A 136 0.07 -1.80 -5.99
C ALA A 136 1.11 -1.56 -7.09
N GLU A 137 2.28 -2.21 -7.01
CA GLU A 137 3.30 -2.13 -8.05
C GLU A 137 2.83 -2.68 -9.39
N LYS A 138 2.10 -3.80 -9.36
CA LYS A 138 1.51 -4.37 -10.57
C LYS A 138 0.49 -3.45 -11.21
N LEU A 139 -0.37 -2.79 -10.42
CA LEU A 139 -1.30 -1.78 -10.93
C LEU A 139 -0.56 -0.63 -11.61
N ILE A 140 0.47 -0.06 -10.97
CA ILE A 140 1.32 1.00 -11.55
C ILE A 140 1.88 0.56 -12.91
N THR A 141 2.38 -0.67 -12.98
CA THR A 141 2.95 -1.21 -14.21
C THR A 141 1.88 -1.41 -15.29
N LEU A 142 0.72 -1.97 -14.93
CA LEU A 142 -0.37 -2.25 -15.86
C LEU A 142 -0.93 -1.00 -16.51
N MET A 143 -1.15 0.07 -15.75
CA MET A 143 -1.71 1.30 -16.33
C MET A 143 -0.77 1.93 -17.37
N ASN A 144 0.55 1.81 -17.18
CA ASN A 144 1.53 2.21 -18.19
C ASN A 144 1.47 1.29 -19.43
N LYS A 145 1.39 -0.03 -19.22
CA LYS A 145 1.29 -0.98 -20.34
C LYS A 145 0.02 -0.79 -21.16
N MET A 146 -1.13 -0.50 -20.52
CA MET A 146 -2.38 -0.22 -21.21
C MET A 146 -2.24 0.95 -22.20
N ALA A 147 -1.59 2.04 -21.80
CA ALA A 147 -1.32 3.16 -22.70
C ALA A 147 -0.40 2.76 -23.87
N ASP A 148 0.67 2.00 -23.58
CA ASP A 148 1.63 1.55 -24.59
C ASP A 148 0.99 0.58 -25.60
N ASP A 149 0.16 -0.35 -25.13
CA ASP A 149 -0.50 -1.36 -25.94
C ASP A 149 -1.61 -0.72 -26.79
N PHE A 150 -2.29 0.30 -26.25
CA PHE A 150 -3.20 1.15 -27.04
C PHE A 150 -2.46 1.91 -28.14
N GLU A 151 -1.33 2.57 -27.85
CA GLU A 151 -0.54 3.34 -28.82
C GLU A 151 -0.07 2.46 -30.00
N LYS A 152 0.42 1.24 -29.67
CA LYS A 152 0.86 0.24 -30.66
C LYS A 152 -0.31 -0.36 -31.44
N GLY A 153 -1.53 -0.27 -30.90
CA GLY A 153 -2.71 -0.94 -31.43
C GLY A 153 -2.66 -2.45 -31.24
N ASP A 154 -2.09 -2.90 -30.12
CA ASP A 154 -2.08 -4.31 -29.72
C ASP A 154 -3.34 -4.61 -28.90
N THR A 155 -4.43 -4.88 -29.63
CA THR A 155 -5.76 -5.09 -29.02
C THR A 155 -5.78 -6.27 -28.04
N GLU A 156 -5.04 -7.35 -28.32
CA GLU A 156 -5.04 -8.54 -27.47
C GLU A 156 -4.23 -8.32 -26.19
N ALA A 157 -3.09 -7.63 -26.29
CA ALA A 157 -2.33 -7.23 -25.10
C ALA A 157 -3.13 -6.25 -24.23
N LEU A 158 -3.80 -5.27 -24.83
CA LEU A 158 -4.64 -4.33 -24.09
C LEU A 158 -5.79 -5.03 -23.35
N LYS A 159 -6.47 -5.99 -23.98
CA LYS A 159 -7.52 -6.79 -23.31
C LYS A 159 -6.98 -7.55 -22.10
N ALA A 160 -5.83 -8.20 -22.26
CA ALA A 160 -5.20 -8.94 -21.17
C ALA A 160 -4.81 -8.02 -20.00
N ASP A 161 -4.33 -6.81 -20.30
CA ASP A 161 -4.01 -5.82 -19.28
C ASP A 161 -5.26 -5.30 -18.55
N ILE A 162 -6.36 -5.06 -19.27
CA ILE A 162 -7.64 -4.68 -18.65
C ILE A 162 -8.18 -5.81 -17.75
N ASP A 163 -8.13 -7.06 -18.21
CA ASP A 163 -8.58 -8.22 -17.43
C ASP A 163 -7.77 -8.34 -16.12
N GLU A 164 -6.45 -8.13 -16.16
CA GLU A 164 -5.61 -8.15 -14.95
C GLU A 164 -5.85 -6.92 -14.06
N PHE A 165 -6.08 -5.73 -14.63
CA PHE A 165 -6.47 -4.52 -13.87
C PHE A 165 -7.76 -4.76 -13.08
N ILE A 166 -8.79 -5.30 -13.73
CA ILE A 166 -10.09 -5.63 -13.10
C ILE A 166 -9.89 -6.63 -11.96
N LYS A 167 -9.07 -7.67 -12.19
CA LYS A 167 -8.75 -8.68 -11.17
C LYS A 167 -8.04 -8.06 -9.97
N LEU A 168 -7.01 -7.26 -10.17
CA LEU A 168 -6.28 -6.58 -9.09
C LEU A 168 -7.16 -5.60 -8.33
N GLY A 169 -8.03 -4.84 -9.02
CA GLY A 169 -8.98 -3.94 -8.37
C GLY A 169 -9.93 -4.68 -7.43
N LYS A 170 -10.47 -5.83 -7.87
CA LYS A 170 -11.32 -6.70 -7.03
C LYS A 170 -10.55 -7.31 -5.86
N GLU A 171 -9.29 -7.71 -6.06
CA GLU A 171 -8.45 -8.28 -5.00
C GLU A 171 -8.09 -7.22 -3.93
N LEU A 172 -7.74 -6.01 -4.35
CA LEU A 172 -7.44 -4.89 -3.44
C LEU A 172 -8.67 -4.41 -2.70
N GLU A 173 -9.84 -4.38 -3.34
CA GLU A 173 -11.09 -4.07 -2.64
C GLU A 173 -11.44 -5.14 -1.59
N ASN A 174 -11.27 -6.41 -1.93
CA ASN A 174 -11.42 -7.50 -0.97
C ASN A 174 -10.45 -7.38 0.21
N TRP A 175 -9.19 -7.05 -0.06
CA TRP A 175 -8.20 -6.79 0.98
C TRP A 175 -8.60 -5.61 1.86
N ARG A 176 -9.01 -4.46 1.28
CA ARG A 176 -9.45 -3.27 2.01
C ARG A 176 -10.55 -3.61 3.00
N VAL A 177 -11.57 -4.34 2.56
CA VAL A 177 -12.73 -4.68 3.38
C VAL A 177 -12.42 -5.74 4.45
N LYS A 178 -11.63 -6.76 4.12
CA LYS A 178 -11.42 -7.93 5.00
C LYS A 178 -10.22 -7.79 5.93
N ILE A 179 -9.19 -7.06 5.50
CA ILE A 179 -7.89 -6.99 6.17
C ILE A 179 -7.56 -5.54 6.51
N GLY A 180 -7.48 -4.66 5.51
CA GLY A 180 -7.00 -3.29 5.65
C GLY A 180 -7.78 -2.50 6.70
N LYS A 181 -9.08 -2.26 6.44
CA LYS A 181 -9.94 -1.46 7.32
C LYS A 181 -10.11 -2.10 8.71
N PRO A 182 -10.43 -3.40 8.85
CA PRO A 182 -10.51 -4.03 10.18
C PRO A 182 -9.17 -4.05 10.92
N GLY A 183 -8.05 -4.23 10.22
CA GLY A 183 -6.72 -4.24 10.80
C GLY A 183 -6.30 -2.87 11.32
N LEU A 184 -6.51 -1.82 10.53
CA LEU A 184 -6.28 -0.43 10.96
C LEU A 184 -7.15 -0.05 12.15
N GLN A 185 -8.43 -0.45 12.14
CA GLN A 185 -9.32 -0.24 13.28
C GLN A 185 -8.76 -0.87 14.56
N ARG A 186 -8.30 -2.13 14.51
CA ARG A 186 -7.67 -2.79 15.66
C ARG A 186 -6.41 -2.08 16.14
N ILE A 187 -5.56 -1.62 15.20
CA ILE A 187 -4.35 -0.86 15.55
C ILE A 187 -4.72 0.41 16.29
N VAL A 188 -5.65 1.20 15.74
CA VAL A 188 -6.11 2.46 16.35
C VAL A 188 -6.65 2.23 17.76
N GLU A 189 -7.52 1.23 17.95
CA GLU A 189 -8.09 0.89 19.25
C GLU A 189 -7.02 0.49 20.29
N LYS A 190 -6.06 -0.35 19.90
CA LYS A 190 -4.96 -0.78 20.78
C LYS A 190 -4.03 0.35 21.20
N LEU A 191 -3.94 1.39 20.40
CA LEU A 191 -3.14 2.58 20.69
C LEU A 191 -3.92 3.66 21.46
N GLY A 192 -5.15 3.36 21.90
CA GLY A 192 -5.98 4.27 22.71
C GLY A 192 -6.75 5.30 21.89
N GLY A 193 -7.03 4.97 20.62
CA GLY A 193 -7.70 5.83 19.65
C GLY A 193 -9.22 5.71 19.61
#